data_AF-A0A7V8VS58-F1
#
_entry.id   AF-A0A7V8VS58-F1
#
_cell.length_a   1.000
_cell.length_b   1.000
_cell.length_c   1.000
_cell.angle_alpha   90.00
_cell.angle_beta   90.00
_cell.angle_gamma   90.00
#
_symmetry.space_group_name_H-M   'P 1'
#
loop_
_entity.id
_entity.type
_entity.pdbx_description
1 polymer ?
#
loop_
_entity_poly.entity_id
_entity_poly.type
_entity_poly.pdbx_seq_one_letter_code
_entity_poly.pdbx_strand_id
1 'polypeptide(L)' 'GRTPSANQIEFVNLIVDHLTERGFMPATVLYDSPFTDLNPHGVEGVFPSEQVDSLIEALEAVRRRAVA' A
#
# COMPACT_ATOMS: atom_id res chain seq x y z
N GLY A 1 9.42 -11.74 -15.26
CA GLY A 1 8.57 -10.88 -14.41
C GLY A 1 7.29 -11.62 -14.10
N ARG A 2 6.77 -11.52 -12.88
CA ARG A 2 5.42 -12.01 -12.55
C ARG A 2 4.40 -10.95 -12.96
N THR A 3 3.29 -11.36 -13.57
CA THR A 3 2.15 -10.48 -13.85
C THR A 3 1.34 -10.29 -12.56
N PRO A 4 1.10 -9.06 -12.10
CA PRO A 4 0.31 -8.82 -10.89
C PRO A 4 -1.17 -9.18 -11.09
N SER A 5 -1.85 -9.55 -10.01
CA SER A 5 -3.29 -9.79 -10.02
C SER A 5 -4.09 -8.48 -10.08
N ALA A 6 -5.37 -8.56 -10.44
CA ALA A 6 -6.26 -7.39 -10.43
C ALA A 6 -6.30 -6.71 -9.05
N ASN A 7 -6.40 -7.50 -7.97
CA ASN A 7 -6.39 -6.95 -6.61
C ASN A 7 -5.05 -6.29 -6.26
N GLN A 8 -3.92 -6.82 -6.73
CA GLN A 8 -2.60 -6.19 -6.50
C GLN A 8 -2.47 -4.85 -7.23
N ILE A 9 -2.97 -4.78 -8.47
CA ILE A 9 -2.97 -3.53 -9.25
C ILE A 9 -3.85 -2.50 -8.54
N GLU A 10 -5.07 -2.88 -8.17
CA GLU A 10 -6.01 -1.97 -7.52
C GLU A 10 -5.49 -1.48 -6.16
N PHE A 11 -4.89 -2.38 -5.38
CA PHE A 11 -4.29 -2.02 -4.10
C PHE A 11 -3.19 -0.97 -4.26
N VAL A 12 -2.32 -1.11 -5.26
CA VAL A 12 -1.26 -0.12 -5.54
C VAL A 12 -1.86 1.21 -6.03
N ASN A 13 -2.92 1.18 -6.85
CA ASN A 13 -3.60 2.40 -7.28
C ASN A 13 -4.16 3.18 -6.08
N LEU A 14 -4.83 2.51 -5.14
CA LEU A 14 -5.35 3.15 -3.92
C LEU A 14 -4.25 3.80 -3.07
N ILE A 15 -3.05 3.21 -3.02
CA ILE A 15 -1.88 3.82 -2.36
C ILE A 15 -1.45 5.08 -3.08
N VAL A 16 -1.34 5.03 -4.41
CA VAL A 16 -0.95 6.17 -5.24
C VAL A 16 -1.95 7.31 -5.08
N ASP A 17 -3.25 7.01 -5.09
CA ASP A 17 -4.31 8.00 -4.90
C ASP A 17 -4.19 8.66 -3.51
N HIS A 18 -4.05 7.87 -2.44
CA HIS A 18 -3.86 8.41 -1.08
C HIS A 18 -2.64 9.32 -0.97
N LEU A 19 -1.51 8.90 -1.54
CA LEU A 19 -0.28 9.70 -1.53
C LEU A 19 -0.41 10.97 -2.36
N THR A 20 -1.14 10.92 -3.48
CA THR A 20 -1.34 12.08 -4.37
C THR A 20 -2.28 13.11 -3.74
N GLU A 21 -3.36 12.66 -3.09
CA GLU A 21 -4.35 13.53 -2.47
C GLU A 21 -3.85 14.18 -1.18
N ARG A 22 -3.16 13.41 -0.33
CA ARG A 22 -2.83 13.82 1.04
C ARG A 22 -1.35 14.13 1.23
N GLY A 23 -0.49 13.77 0.27
CA GLY A 23 0.97 13.91 0.35
C GLY A 23 1.64 12.97 1.36
N PHE A 24 0.85 12.23 2.14
CA PHE A 24 1.30 11.34 3.20
C PHE A 24 0.27 10.22 3.41
N MET A 25 0.77 9.02 3.70
CA MET A 25 -0.03 7.85 4.05
C MET A 25 0.68 7.03 5.14
N PRO A 26 0.10 6.87 6.34
CA PRO A 26 0.60 5.93 7.34
C PRO A 26 0.38 4.49 6.88
N ALA A 27 1.35 3.60 7.14
CA ALA A 27 1.25 2.19 6.77
C ALA A 27 0.08 1.46 7.45
N THR A 28 -0.41 1.95 8.60
CA THR A 28 -1.56 1.36 9.30
C THR A 28 -2.84 1.41 8.48
N VAL A 29 -2.98 2.39 7.57
CA VAL A 29 -4.16 2.52 6.69
C VAL A 29 -4.32 1.32 5.75
N LEU A 30 -3.24 0.59 5.47
CA LEU A 30 -3.28 -0.64 4.66
C LEU A 30 -4.11 -1.78 5.27
N TYR A 31 -4.51 -1.62 6.54
CA TYR A 31 -5.35 -2.55 7.30
C TYR A 31 -6.75 -1.99 7.57
N ASP A 32 -7.12 -0.89 6.92
CA ASP A 32 -8.44 -0.26 7.00
C ASP A 32 -9.11 -0.18 5.61
N SER A 33 -10.40 0.12 5.55
CA SER A 33 -11.08 0.43 4.27
C SER A 33 -10.45 1.70 3.65
N PRO A 34 -10.22 1.74 2.32
CA PRO A 34 -10.72 0.81 1.28
C PRO A 34 -9.87 -0.45 1.04
N PHE A 35 -8.73 -0.60 1.70
CA PHE A 35 -7.82 -1.74 1.46
C PHE A 35 -8.41 -3.06 1.94
N THR A 36 -9.10 -3.05 3.08
CA THR A 36 -9.79 -4.24 3.60
C THR A 36 -10.99 -4.67 2.76
N ASP A 37 -11.50 -3.78 1.90
CA ASP A 37 -12.59 -4.11 0.99
C ASP A 37 -12.10 -4.95 -0.21
N LEU A 38 -10.81 -4.84 -0.56
CA LEU A 38 -10.14 -5.70 -1.55
C LEU A 38 -9.80 -7.08 -0.99
N ASN A 39 -9.42 -7.14 0.28
CA ASN A 39 -9.19 -8.38 1.01
C ASN A 39 -9.35 -8.14 2.53
N PRO A 40 -10.07 -8.99 3.29
CA PRO A 40 -10.26 -8.81 4.72
C PRO A 40 -8.98 -8.71 5.57
N HIS A 41 -7.85 -9.23 5.07
CA HIS A 41 -6.54 -9.12 5.74
C HIS A 41 -5.71 -7.92 5.26
N GLY A 42 -6.28 -7.01 4.46
CA GLY A 42 -5.59 -5.86 3.90
C GLY A 42 -4.39 -6.27 3.05
N VAL A 43 -3.25 -5.60 3.26
CA VAL A 43 -2.01 -5.83 2.50
C VAL A 43 -1.52 -7.28 2.57
N GLU A 44 -1.63 -7.94 3.74
CA GLU A 44 -1.16 -9.31 3.96
C GLU A 44 -2.00 -10.35 3.21
N GLY A 45 -3.25 -10.01 2.86
CA GLY A 45 -4.11 -10.84 2.04
C GLY A 45 -3.87 -10.70 0.54
N VAL A 46 -3.16 -9.66 0.11
CA VAL A 46 -2.96 -9.30 -1.32
C VAL A 46 -1.51 -9.52 -1.76
N PHE A 47 -0.56 -9.32 -0.85
CA PHE A 47 0.87 -9.48 -1.09
C PHE A 47 1.47 -10.51 -0.13
N PRO A 48 2.46 -11.30 -0.59
CA PRO A 48 3.22 -12.17 0.31
C PRO A 48 4.09 -11.33 1.25
N SER A 49 4.39 -11.86 2.43
CA SER A 49 5.03 -11.11 3.52
C SER A 49 6.31 -10.38 3.12
N GLU A 50 7.16 -10.97 2.26
CA GLU A 50 8.38 -10.32 1.80
C GLU A 50 8.12 -9.03 0.99
N GLN A 51 6.98 -8.97 0.29
CA GLN A 51 6.55 -7.78 -0.46
C GLN A 51 5.82 -6.79 0.44
N VAL A 52 5.13 -7.25 1.48
CA VAL A 52 4.51 -6.40 2.49
C VAL A 52 5.57 -5.54 3.18
N ASP A 53 6.66 -6.16 3.65
CA ASP A 53 7.76 -5.45 4.30
C ASP A 53 8.37 -4.38 3.37
N SER A 54 8.63 -4.76 2.12
CA SER A 54 9.16 -3.85 1.10
C SER A 54 8.22 -2.67 0.82
N LEU A 55 6.91 -2.90 0.84
CA LEU A 55 5.91 -1.86 0.63
C LEU A 55 5.86 -0.88 1.80
N ILE A 56 5.90 -1.38 3.04
CA ILE A 56 5.95 -0.55 4.25
C ILE A 56 7.22 0.31 4.26
N GLU A 57 8.37 -0.27 3.95
CA GLU A 57 9.63 0.47 3.84
C GLU A 57 9.58 1.57 2.78
N ALA A 58 8.96 1.29 1.63
CA ALA A 58 8.77 2.26 0.56
C ALA A 58 7.89 3.44 1.00
N LEU A 59 6.76 3.18 1.68
CA LEU A 59 5.88 4.21 2.23
C LEU A 59 6.61 5.10 3.25
N GLU A 60 7.38 4.50 4.15
CA GLU A 60 8.20 5.25 5.12
C GLU A 60 9.30 6.07 4.43
N ALA A 61 9.89 5.56 3.35
CA ALA A 61 10.88 6.29 2.57
C ALA A 61 10.27 7.47 1.80
N VAL A 62 9.03 7.37 1.34
CA VAL A 62 8.28 8.49 0.74
C VAL A 62 8.00 9.54 1.83
N ARG A 63 7.48 9.13 2.99
CA ARG A 63 7.22 10.03 4.13
C ARG A 63 8.47 10.81 4.53
N ARG A 64 9.63 10.16 4.66
CA ARG A 64 10.89 10.83 5.00
C ARG A 64 11.29 11.90 3.98
N ARG A 65 10.98 11.71 2.70
CA ARG A 65 11.26 12.70 1.64
C ARG A 65 10.27 13.85 1.62
N ALA A 66 9.02 13.61 2.00
CA ALA A 66 7.98 14.65 2.04
C ALA A 66 8.15 15.65 3.22
N VAL A 67 8.84 15.24 4.28
CA VAL A 67 9.09 16.06 5.49
C VAL A 67 10.40 16.85 5.42
N ALA A 68 11.31 16.52 4.49
CA ALA A 68 12.60 17.16 4.30
C ALA A 68 12.48 18.40 3.39
#